data_AF-A0AAN5HP79-F1
#
_entry.id   AF-A0AAN5HP79-F1
#
_cell.length_a   1.000
_cell.length_b   1.000
_cell.length_c   1.000
_cell.angle_alpha   90.00
_cell.angle_beta   90.00
_cell.angle_gamma   90.00
#
_symmetry.space_group_name_H-M   'P 1'
#
loop_
_entity.id
_entity.type
_entity.pdbx_description
1 polymer ?
#
loop_
_entity_poly.entity_id
_entity_poly.type
_entity_poly.pdbx_seq_one_letter_code
_entity_poly.pdbx_strand_id
1 'polypeptide(L)'
;MSDWQKLNVAERRRQSPRVAVSTVAFALRPPAHARVHAKDEEQGLWLPLVRRVRAPFKDAWALPGGPTAWNQTLTQTAHATLVAATRIEPSYLEQLYSFGSVERSADAERLVTIAYWAQYSARDAAGATAAAGEDTNVAWFRADALPDLAFDHGEIIATALTRLRSRTAYAAVAHRFLDPEFTLAQLREVHEIILGHPLDPANFRRQMLASKTLEETGHSLAGVKHRPAKTYRYRPEED
;
A
#
# COMPACT_ATOMS: atom_id res chain seq x y z
N MET A 1 -9.18 8.68 26.57
CA MET A 1 -8.17 7.61 26.61
C MET A 1 -8.68 6.55 27.57
N SER A 2 -8.69 5.28 27.17
CA SER A 2 -9.10 4.16 28.03
C SER A 2 -8.10 4.02 29.19
N ASP A 3 -8.59 4.04 30.42
CA ASP A 3 -7.81 4.02 31.67
C ASP A 3 -7.36 2.59 32.05
N TRP A 4 -7.17 1.71 31.05
CA TRP A 4 -6.96 0.27 31.22
C TRP A 4 -5.77 -0.08 32.13
N GLN A 5 -4.79 0.82 32.22
CA GLN A 5 -3.63 0.67 33.11
C GLN A 5 -4.03 0.69 34.59
N LYS A 6 -5.13 1.36 34.95
CA LYS A 6 -5.67 1.41 36.31
C LYS A 6 -6.50 0.18 36.69
N LEU A 7 -6.88 -0.64 35.72
CA LEU A 7 -7.67 -1.85 35.94
C LEU A 7 -6.82 -3.01 36.43
N ASN A 8 -7.35 -3.82 37.34
CA ASN A 8 -6.75 -5.08 37.77
C ASN A 8 -6.93 -6.19 36.72
N VAL A 9 -6.29 -7.35 36.92
CA VAL A 9 -6.32 -8.46 35.96
C VAL A 9 -7.74 -8.96 35.66
N ALA A 10 -8.61 -9.03 36.68
CA ALA A 10 -9.98 -9.50 36.52
C ALA A 10 -10.86 -8.49 35.77
N GLU A 11 -10.66 -7.20 36.02
CA GLU A 11 -11.35 -6.10 35.34
C GLU A 11 -10.93 -6.00 33.86
N ARG A 12 -9.63 -6.16 33.57
CA ARG A 12 -9.12 -6.18 32.19
C ARG A 12 -9.72 -7.30 31.36
N ARG A 13 -10.00 -8.46 31.96
CA ARG A 13 -10.66 -9.61 31.28
C ARG A 13 -12.10 -9.31 30.86
N ARG A 14 -12.74 -8.28 31.43
CA ARG A 14 -14.11 -7.87 31.08
C ARG A 14 -14.16 -6.73 30.06
N GLN A 15 -13.00 -6.17 29.68
CA GLN A 15 -12.94 -5.12 28.69
C GLN A 15 -13.04 -5.69 27.27
N SER A 16 -13.84 -5.05 26.44
CA SER A 16 -13.88 -5.36 25.01
C SER A 16 -12.56 -4.96 24.35
N PRO A 17 -12.05 -5.75 23.37
CA PRO A 17 -10.95 -5.32 22.54
C PRO A 17 -11.25 -3.97 21.88
N ARG A 18 -10.25 -3.09 21.82
CA ARG A 18 -10.38 -1.88 21.01
C ARG A 18 -10.22 -2.21 19.54
N VAL A 19 -10.83 -1.39 18.69
CA VAL A 19 -10.71 -1.48 17.24
C VAL A 19 -9.80 -0.38 16.72
N ALA A 20 -8.85 -0.75 15.89
CA ALA A 20 -7.97 0.13 15.14
C ALA A 20 -7.94 -0.26 13.66
N VAL A 21 -7.27 0.56 12.87
CA VAL A 21 -6.93 0.28 11.48
C VAL A 21 -5.42 0.33 11.28
N SER A 22 -4.95 -0.46 10.32
CA SER A 22 -3.57 -0.45 9.83
C SER A 22 -3.62 -0.51 8.31
N THR A 23 -2.97 0.42 7.61
CA THR A 23 -3.07 0.54 6.15
C THR A 23 -1.73 0.27 5.48
N VAL A 24 -1.67 -0.71 4.58
CA VAL A 24 -0.52 -0.97 3.71
C VAL A 24 -0.75 -0.26 2.37
N ALA A 25 0.07 0.72 2.01
CA ALA A 25 -0.08 1.41 0.74
C ALA A 25 1.12 1.14 -0.17
N PHE A 26 0.88 0.72 -1.41
CA PHE A 26 1.93 0.44 -2.39
C PHE A 26 2.05 1.54 -3.44
N ALA A 27 3.28 1.88 -3.81
CA ALA A 27 3.62 2.69 -4.99
C ALA A 27 4.80 2.03 -5.74
N LEU A 28 4.93 2.28 -7.04
CA LEU A 28 6.07 1.77 -7.83
C LEU A 28 7.37 2.54 -7.61
N ARG A 29 7.24 3.76 -7.10
CA ARG A 29 8.34 4.67 -6.74
C ARG A 29 7.89 5.49 -5.54
N PRO A 30 8.82 5.89 -4.67
CA PRO A 30 8.51 6.85 -3.62
C PRO A 30 8.25 8.23 -4.26
N PRO A 31 7.49 9.10 -3.58
CA PRO A 31 7.37 10.50 -3.97
C PRO A 31 8.75 11.19 -4.07
N ALA A 32 8.91 12.13 -5.01
CA ALA A 32 10.22 12.73 -5.30
C ALA A 32 10.92 13.40 -4.10
N HIS A 33 10.15 13.87 -3.11
CA HIS A 33 10.65 14.53 -1.90
C HIS A 33 10.61 13.62 -0.66
N ALA A 34 10.24 12.35 -0.83
CA ALA A 34 10.12 11.42 0.29
C ALA A 34 11.50 11.06 0.83
N ARG A 35 11.62 10.98 2.17
CA ARG A 35 12.75 10.28 2.78
C ARG A 35 12.66 8.79 2.43
N VAL A 36 13.70 8.26 1.81
CA VAL A 36 13.83 6.85 1.44
C VAL A 36 14.91 6.17 2.28
N HIS A 37 14.69 4.90 2.60
CA HIS A 37 15.68 4.04 3.26
C HIS A 37 16.10 2.89 2.33
N ALA A 38 16.69 3.22 1.18
CA ALA A 38 17.37 2.28 0.27
C ALA A 38 18.52 2.98 -0.46
N LYS A 39 19.52 2.20 -0.92
CA LYS A 39 20.68 2.75 -1.66
C LYS A 39 20.39 3.04 -3.13
N ASP A 40 19.39 2.38 -3.71
CA ASP A 40 19.04 2.48 -5.13
C ASP A 40 17.62 3.02 -5.30
N GLU A 41 17.49 4.09 -6.09
CA GLU A 41 16.21 4.69 -6.55
C GLU A 41 15.56 3.86 -7.68
N GLU A 42 15.81 2.55 -7.71
CA GLU A 42 15.23 1.67 -8.72
C GLU A 42 13.73 1.43 -8.46
N GLN A 43 13.00 1.14 -9.54
CA GLN A 43 11.60 0.75 -9.46
C GLN A 43 11.41 -0.49 -8.60
N GLY A 44 10.35 -0.50 -7.80
CA GLY A 44 10.04 -1.59 -6.89
C GLY A 44 8.68 -1.36 -6.23
N LEU A 45 8.26 -2.25 -5.34
CA LEU A 45 7.11 -1.95 -4.47
C LEU A 45 7.60 -1.18 -3.26
N TRP A 46 7.17 0.08 -3.17
CA TRP A 46 7.48 0.98 -2.07
C TRP A 46 6.25 1.20 -1.20
N LEU A 47 6.46 1.37 0.10
CA LEU A 47 5.39 1.66 1.05
C LEU A 47 5.82 2.69 2.11
N PRO A 48 4.91 3.56 2.57
CA PRO A 48 5.18 4.51 3.64
C PRO A 48 5.06 3.83 5.00
N LEU A 49 6.03 4.08 5.87
CA LEU A 49 5.99 3.74 7.29
C LEU A 49 6.08 5.00 8.13
N VAL A 50 5.48 4.95 9.32
CA VAL A 50 5.48 6.00 10.32
C VAL A 50 6.31 5.55 11.52
N ARG A 51 7.25 6.38 11.96
CA ARG A 51 8.03 6.16 13.17
C ARG A 51 7.18 6.50 14.38
N ARG A 52 7.01 5.50 15.26
CA ARG A 52 6.16 5.62 16.46
C ARG A 52 6.82 6.55 17.49
N VAL A 53 6.02 7.46 18.05
CA VAL A 53 6.48 8.43 19.07
C VAL A 53 6.07 8.05 20.50
N ARG A 54 5.35 6.94 20.68
CA ARG A 54 4.82 6.50 21.99
C ARG A 54 5.00 4.99 22.18
N ALA A 55 5.11 4.57 23.43
CA ALA A 55 5.07 3.17 23.81
C ALA A 55 3.67 2.56 23.54
N PRO A 56 3.57 1.23 23.36
CA PRO A 56 4.68 0.29 23.15
C PRO A 56 5.38 0.52 21.78
N PHE A 57 6.57 -0.05 21.60
CA PHE A 57 7.37 0.07 20.36
C PHE A 57 7.69 1.52 19.98
N LYS A 58 8.09 2.34 20.96
CA LYS A 58 8.58 3.69 20.68
C LYS A 58 9.80 3.61 19.75
N ASP A 59 9.92 4.55 18.82
CA ASP A 59 11.01 4.69 17.85
C ASP A 59 11.06 3.61 16.74
N ALA A 60 10.24 2.56 16.85
CA ALA A 60 10.05 1.56 15.80
C ALA A 60 9.15 2.07 14.66
N TRP A 61 9.31 1.46 13.48
CA TRP A 61 8.49 1.76 12.31
C TRP A 61 7.18 0.98 12.31
N ALA A 62 6.12 1.59 11.80
CA ALA A 62 4.79 1.01 11.75
C ALA A 62 4.03 1.45 10.50
N LEU A 63 3.03 0.65 10.11
CA LEU A 63 2.04 1.07 9.13
C LEU A 63 1.28 2.31 9.62
N PRO A 64 0.91 3.24 8.71
CA PRO A 64 -0.09 4.26 9.00
C PRO A 64 -1.36 3.62 9.55
N GLY A 65 -1.91 4.22 10.59
CA GLY A 65 -3.06 3.64 11.27
C GLY A 65 -3.26 4.18 12.68
N GLY A 66 -4.29 3.68 13.34
CA GLY A 66 -4.66 4.15 14.66
C GLY A 66 -6.05 3.68 15.10
N PRO A 67 -6.45 4.00 16.33
CA PRO A 67 -7.78 3.69 16.82
C PRO A 67 -8.86 4.43 16.02
N THR A 68 -9.98 3.75 15.76
CA THR A 68 -11.15 4.35 15.11
C THR A 68 -11.92 5.21 16.11
N ALA A 69 -12.23 6.45 15.71
CA ALA A 69 -13.05 7.35 16.51
C ALA A 69 -14.53 6.92 16.47
N TRP A 70 -15.31 7.28 17.50
CA TRP A 70 -16.72 6.89 17.60
C TRP A 70 -17.60 7.41 16.45
N ASN A 71 -17.19 8.52 15.81
CA ASN A 71 -17.90 9.20 14.72
C ASN A 71 -17.24 8.96 13.35
N GLN A 72 -16.42 7.92 13.20
CA GLN A 72 -15.77 7.58 11.94
C GLN A 72 -15.97 6.11 11.59
N THR A 73 -16.14 5.82 10.30
CA THR A 73 -16.08 4.45 9.78
C THR A 73 -14.64 3.96 9.73
N LEU A 74 -14.45 2.64 9.67
CA LEU A 74 -13.13 2.01 9.51
C LEU A 74 -12.41 2.52 8.25
N THR A 75 -13.13 2.59 7.13
CA THR A 75 -12.59 3.09 5.85
C THR A 75 -12.19 4.57 5.95
N GLN A 76 -12.98 5.40 6.63
CA GLN A 76 -12.63 6.81 6.88
C GLN A 76 -11.37 6.93 7.74
N THR A 77 -11.22 6.12 8.79
CA THR A 77 -9.99 6.12 9.60
C THR A 77 -8.78 5.64 8.79
N ALA A 78 -8.92 4.57 8.00
CA ALA A 78 -7.85 4.03 7.17
C ALA A 78 -7.36 5.04 6.13
N HIS A 79 -8.30 5.74 5.48
CA HIS A 79 -8.03 6.83 4.55
C HIS A 79 -7.35 8.02 5.24
N ALA A 80 -7.97 8.56 6.30
CA ALA A 80 -7.47 9.77 6.97
C ALA A 80 -6.09 9.57 7.60
N THR A 81 -5.82 8.41 8.18
CA THR A 81 -4.49 8.11 8.77
C THR A 81 -3.41 7.94 7.71
N LEU A 82 -3.74 7.34 6.55
CA LEU A 82 -2.83 7.22 5.43
C LEU A 82 -2.53 8.60 4.81
N VAL A 83 -3.55 9.40 4.52
CA VAL A 83 -3.40 10.76 3.97
C VAL A 83 -2.67 11.68 4.94
N ALA A 84 -2.93 11.58 6.25
CA ALA A 84 -2.18 12.35 7.24
C ALA A 84 -0.67 12.01 7.24
N ALA A 85 -0.33 10.74 6.99
CA ALA A 85 1.06 10.31 6.94
C ALA A 85 1.75 10.71 5.62
N THR A 86 1.09 10.54 4.48
CA THR A 86 1.73 10.69 3.17
C THR A 86 1.45 12.02 2.50
N ARG A 87 0.35 12.70 2.87
CA ARG A 87 -0.24 13.85 2.16
C ARG A 87 -0.64 13.53 0.71
N ILE A 88 -0.88 12.26 0.42
CA ILE A 88 -1.24 11.76 -0.91
C ILE A 88 -2.55 11.01 -0.82
N GLU A 89 -3.48 11.40 -1.68
CA GLU A 89 -4.73 10.69 -1.89
C GLU A 89 -4.49 9.39 -2.66
N PRO A 90 -4.84 8.21 -2.12
CA PRO A 90 -4.68 6.95 -2.83
C PRO A 90 -5.79 6.79 -3.88
N SER A 91 -5.43 6.36 -5.09
CA SER A 91 -6.40 6.00 -6.14
C SER A 91 -7.25 4.76 -5.79
N TYR A 92 -6.81 3.94 -4.83
CA TYR A 92 -7.50 2.73 -4.42
C TYR A 92 -7.31 2.45 -2.93
N LEU A 93 -8.38 2.01 -2.26
CA LEU A 93 -8.37 1.57 -0.87
C LEU A 93 -9.41 0.45 -0.67
N GLU A 94 -8.98 -0.67 -0.10
CA GLU A 94 -9.85 -1.82 0.15
C GLU A 94 -9.49 -2.47 1.50
N GLN A 95 -10.48 -3.05 2.18
CA GLN A 95 -10.25 -3.85 3.36
C GLN A 95 -9.51 -5.15 2.98
N LEU A 96 -8.43 -5.45 3.70
CA LEU A 96 -7.59 -6.63 3.47
C LEU A 96 -8.04 -7.83 4.32
N TYR A 97 -7.95 -7.67 5.65
CA TYR A 97 -8.19 -8.74 6.63
C TYR A 97 -8.32 -8.16 8.04
N SER A 98 -8.67 -8.99 9.03
CA SER A 98 -8.73 -8.61 10.44
C SER A 98 -7.66 -9.34 11.23
N PHE A 99 -6.87 -8.60 12.02
CA PHE A 99 -5.80 -9.16 12.85
C PHE A 99 -6.12 -8.94 14.33
N GLY A 100 -6.18 -10.05 15.06
CA GLY A 100 -6.70 -10.08 16.43
C GLY A 100 -5.98 -11.02 17.37
N SER A 101 -4.72 -11.41 17.07
CA SER A 101 -3.87 -12.18 18.00
C SER A 101 -3.86 -11.53 19.39
N VAL A 102 -3.68 -12.32 20.45
CA VAL A 102 -3.69 -11.80 21.82
C VAL A 102 -2.38 -11.09 22.17
N GLU A 103 -1.30 -11.43 21.46
CA GLU A 103 0.08 -10.96 21.63
C GLU A 103 0.37 -9.69 20.82
N ARG A 104 -0.46 -9.36 19.83
CA ARG A 104 -0.16 -8.30 18.85
C ARG A 104 0.03 -6.92 19.45
N SER A 105 -0.59 -6.62 20.59
CA SER A 105 -0.48 -5.33 21.29
C SER A 105 0.64 -5.31 22.33
N ALA A 106 1.52 -6.32 22.37
CA ALA A 106 2.47 -6.56 23.47
C ALA A 106 1.74 -6.48 24.83
N ASP A 107 2.33 -5.80 25.82
CA ASP A 107 1.72 -5.63 27.14
C ASP A 107 0.64 -4.54 27.20
N ALA A 108 0.24 -3.96 26.05
CA ALA A 108 -0.77 -2.90 26.01
C ALA A 108 -2.21 -3.44 25.95
N GLU A 109 -3.17 -2.52 25.95
CA GLU A 109 -4.60 -2.81 25.82
C GLU A 109 -4.92 -3.72 24.63
N ARG A 110 -5.78 -4.71 24.84
CA ARG A 110 -6.17 -5.66 23.79
C ARG A 110 -6.74 -4.90 22.59
N LEU A 111 -6.18 -5.19 21.42
CA LEU A 111 -6.47 -4.47 20.18
C LEU A 111 -6.74 -5.43 19.03
N VAL A 112 -7.84 -5.23 18.30
CA VAL A 112 -8.07 -5.81 16.98
C VAL A 112 -7.81 -4.71 15.95
N THR A 113 -7.00 -5.01 14.93
CA THR A 113 -6.84 -4.10 13.78
C THR A 113 -7.58 -4.65 12.57
N ILE A 114 -8.36 -3.79 11.92
CA ILE A 114 -8.91 -4.05 10.60
C ILE A 114 -7.90 -3.49 9.60
N ALA A 115 -7.21 -4.38 8.91
CA ALA A 115 -6.18 -4.00 7.96
C ALA A 115 -6.80 -3.60 6.63
N TYR A 116 -6.26 -2.55 6.04
CA TYR A 116 -6.58 -2.08 4.69
C TYR A 116 -5.33 -2.14 3.83
N TRP A 117 -5.54 -2.21 2.51
CA TRP A 117 -4.47 -1.99 1.56
C TRP A 117 -4.88 -0.93 0.53
N ALA A 118 -3.89 -0.19 0.04
CA ALA A 118 -4.06 0.93 -0.86
C ALA A 118 -3.03 0.91 -1.99
N GLN A 119 -3.33 1.62 -3.07
CA GLN A 119 -2.44 1.79 -4.21
C GLN A 119 -2.35 3.26 -4.59
N TYR A 120 -1.13 3.69 -4.91
CA TYR A 120 -0.85 4.98 -5.51
C TYR A 120 -0.56 4.80 -6.99
N SER A 121 -1.28 5.55 -7.82
CA SER A 121 -0.96 5.69 -9.23
C SER A 121 0.35 6.47 -9.41
N ALA A 122 0.95 6.39 -10.60
CA ALA A 122 2.10 7.23 -10.95
C ALA A 122 1.82 8.74 -10.76
N ARG A 123 0.58 9.17 -11.01
CA ARG A 123 0.13 10.55 -10.81
C ARG A 123 0.05 10.93 -9.34
N ASP A 124 -0.46 10.04 -8.48
CA ASP A 124 -0.60 10.29 -7.05
C ASP A 124 0.76 10.54 -6.42
N ALA A 125 1.74 9.67 -6.73
CA ALA A 125 3.10 9.79 -6.24
C ALA A 125 3.81 11.06 -6.74
N ALA A 126 3.51 11.51 -7.97
CA ALA A 126 4.07 12.73 -8.55
C ALA A 126 3.44 14.02 -8.01
N GLY A 127 2.14 13.99 -7.68
CA GLY A 127 1.39 15.14 -7.13
C GLY A 127 1.66 15.41 -5.65
N ALA A 128 2.44 14.56 -5.00
CA ALA A 128 2.81 14.71 -3.60
C ALA A 128 3.54 16.05 -3.39
N THR A 129 3.01 16.89 -2.51
CA THR A 129 3.65 18.15 -2.12
C THR A 129 4.61 17.91 -0.97
N ALA A 130 5.81 18.48 -1.06
CA ALA A 130 6.78 18.39 0.02
C ALA A 130 6.15 18.87 1.33
N ALA A 131 6.28 18.07 2.39
CA ALA A 131 6.05 18.61 3.71
C ALA A 131 7.06 19.74 3.93
N ALA A 132 6.58 20.94 4.24
CA ALA A 132 7.44 22.00 4.75
C ALA A 132 8.07 21.50 6.07
N GLY A 133 9.36 21.15 6.04
CA GLY A 133 10.16 20.75 7.19
C GLY A 133 10.82 19.37 7.06
N GLU A 134 12.08 19.27 7.47
CA GLU A 134 12.92 18.07 7.50
C GLU A 134 12.44 16.98 8.50
N ASP A 135 11.44 17.30 9.33
CA ASP A 135 10.99 16.52 10.49
C ASP A 135 9.70 15.72 10.25
N THR A 136 9.55 15.07 9.09
CA THR A 136 8.49 14.06 8.96
C THR A 136 8.91 12.78 9.66
N ASN A 137 8.07 12.27 10.58
CA ASN A 137 8.24 10.94 11.16
C ASN A 137 7.81 9.83 10.16
N VAL A 138 7.88 10.10 8.86
CA VAL A 138 7.47 9.20 7.78
C VAL A 138 8.67 8.92 6.89
N ALA A 139 8.77 7.70 6.39
CA ALA A 139 9.74 7.34 5.37
C ALA A 139 9.18 6.24 4.49
N TRP A 140 9.72 6.14 3.27
CA TRP A 140 9.36 5.11 2.32
C TRP A 140 10.41 4.01 2.29
N PHE A 141 9.94 2.77 2.30
CA PHE A 141 10.74 1.57 2.31
C PHE A 141 10.35 0.68 1.16
N ARG A 142 11.32 -0.05 0.59
CA ARG A 142 11.00 -1.14 -0.32
C ARG A 142 10.36 -2.28 0.46
N ALA A 143 9.35 -2.90 -0.13
CA ALA A 143 8.63 -4.02 0.46
C ALA A 143 9.50 -5.27 0.66
N ASP A 144 10.65 -5.35 -0.02
CA ASP A 144 11.66 -6.41 0.11
C ASP A 144 12.86 -6.02 1.00
N ALA A 145 12.88 -4.81 1.55
CA ALA A 145 13.94 -4.30 2.41
C ALA A 145 13.36 -3.53 3.61
N LEU A 146 12.46 -4.18 4.35
CA LEU A 146 11.79 -3.60 5.50
C LEU A 146 12.66 -3.65 6.76
N PRO A 147 12.61 -2.63 7.63
CA PRO A 147 13.23 -2.68 8.94
C PRO A 147 12.40 -3.54 9.90
N ASP A 148 12.87 -3.72 11.14
CA ASP A 148 12.03 -4.26 12.21
C ASP A 148 10.81 -3.36 12.44
N LEU A 149 9.62 -3.97 12.46
CA LEU A 149 8.35 -3.29 12.57
C LEU A 149 7.72 -3.49 13.94
N ALA A 150 6.98 -2.48 14.39
CA ALA A 150 6.17 -2.58 15.59
C ALA A 150 4.98 -3.54 15.39
N PHE A 151 4.58 -4.19 16.48
CA PHE A 151 3.44 -5.11 16.52
C PHE A 151 3.60 -6.28 15.52
N ASP A 152 2.50 -6.69 14.90
CA ASP A 152 2.39 -7.69 13.84
C ASP A 152 2.43 -7.07 12.43
N HIS A 153 2.91 -5.83 12.27
CA HIS A 153 2.82 -5.12 10.98
C HIS A 153 3.58 -5.80 9.84
N GLY A 154 4.64 -6.57 10.13
CA GLY A 154 5.31 -7.41 9.13
C GLY A 154 4.38 -8.46 8.54
N GLU A 155 3.54 -9.09 9.37
CA GLU A 155 2.53 -10.07 8.94
C GLU A 155 1.45 -9.41 8.08
N ILE A 156 1.00 -8.20 8.45
CA ILE A 156 0.03 -7.43 7.68
C ILE A 156 0.58 -7.11 6.28
N ILE A 157 1.84 -6.68 6.18
CA ILE A 157 2.48 -6.40 4.88
C ILE A 157 2.64 -7.68 4.06
N ALA A 158 3.10 -8.78 4.66
CA ALA A 158 3.21 -10.06 3.98
C ALA A 158 1.85 -10.55 3.43
N THR A 159 0.78 -10.34 4.19
CA THR A 159 -0.60 -10.65 3.77
C THR A 159 -1.02 -9.77 2.60
N ALA A 160 -0.73 -8.47 2.65
CA ALA A 160 -1.03 -7.52 1.57
C ALA A 160 -0.26 -7.87 0.29
N LEU A 161 1.03 -8.22 0.38
CA LEU A 161 1.84 -8.68 -0.75
C LEU A 161 1.30 -9.98 -1.35
N THR A 162 0.87 -10.92 -0.50
CA THR A 162 0.25 -12.17 -0.95
C THR A 162 -1.05 -11.89 -1.70
N ARG A 163 -1.89 -10.99 -1.17
CA ARG A 163 -3.12 -10.55 -1.86
C ARG A 163 -2.81 -9.90 -3.20
N LEU A 164 -1.83 -8.98 -3.23
CA LEU A 164 -1.39 -8.30 -4.44
C LEU A 164 -0.87 -9.25 -5.52
N ARG A 165 -0.16 -10.31 -5.11
CA ARG A 165 0.42 -11.33 -6.01
C ARG A 165 -0.56 -12.43 -6.41
N SER A 166 -1.70 -12.55 -5.73
CA SER A 166 -2.67 -13.61 -5.97
C SER A 166 -3.35 -13.46 -7.36
N ARG A 167 -3.67 -14.62 -7.95
CA ARG A 167 -3.64 -14.86 -9.40
C ARG A 167 -4.82 -14.35 -10.23
N THR A 168 -5.85 -13.77 -9.64
CA THR A 168 -7.16 -13.70 -10.30
C THR A 168 -7.46 -12.41 -11.05
N ALA A 169 -6.63 -11.37 -10.95
CA ALA A 169 -6.92 -10.10 -11.63
C ALA A 169 -5.64 -9.30 -11.96
N TYR A 170 -4.68 -9.98 -12.59
CA TYR A 170 -3.37 -9.42 -12.92
C TYR A 170 -3.43 -8.02 -13.55
N ALA A 171 -4.20 -7.84 -14.63
CA ALA A 171 -4.36 -6.53 -15.26
C ALA A 171 -5.14 -5.54 -14.38
N ALA A 172 -6.13 -6.00 -13.60
CA ALA A 172 -6.96 -5.15 -12.75
C ALA A 172 -6.19 -4.51 -11.58
N VAL A 173 -5.15 -5.17 -11.10
CA VAL A 173 -4.28 -4.62 -10.06
C VAL A 173 -3.16 -3.79 -10.70
N ALA A 174 -2.48 -4.33 -11.72
CA ALA A 174 -1.33 -3.66 -12.31
C ALA A 174 -1.67 -2.31 -12.97
N HIS A 175 -2.84 -2.20 -13.64
CA HIS A 175 -3.20 -0.93 -14.30
C HIS A 175 -3.42 0.22 -13.31
N ARG A 176 -3.75 -0.05 -12.04
CA ARG A 176 -3.98 0.99 -11.02
C ARG A 176 -2.71 1.74 -10.61
N PHE A 177 -1.54 1.14 -10.88
CA PHE A 177 -0.26 1.82 -10.71
C PHE A 177 0.13 2.71 -11.90
N LEU A 178 -0.55 2.58 -13.03
CA LEU A 178 -0.25 3.26 -14.29
C LEU A 178 -1.18 4.45 -14.52
N ASP A 179 -0.82 5.30 -15.48
CA ASP A 179 -1.73 6.31 -16.03
C ASP A 179 -2.93 5.66 -16.76
N PRO A 180 -4.02 6.39 -17.02
CA PRO A 180 -5.20 5.85 -17.71
C PRO A 180 -4.92 5.26 -19.10
N GLU A 181 -3.84 5.68 -19.76
CA GLU A 181 -3.36 5.11 -21.03
C GLU A 181 -1.91 4.65 -20.84
N PHE A 182 -1.64 3.38 -21.14
CA PHE A 182 -0.34 2.76 -20.92
C PHE A 182 0.01 1.78 -22.03
N THR A 183 1.29 1.48 -22.19
CA THR A 183 1.76 0.44 -23.12
C THR A 183 1.79 -0.94 -22.46
N LEU A 184 1.77 -2.00 -23.28
CA LEU A 184 2.02 -3.36 -22.78
C LEU A 184 3.40 -3.52 -22.14
N ALA A 185 4.38 -2.71 -22.53
CA ALA A 185 5.71 -2.73 -21.92
C ALA A 185 5.67 -2.19 -20.48
N GLN A 186 5.00 -1.06 -20.26
CA GLN A 186 4.77 -0.51 -18.92
C GLN A 186 3.93 -1.47 -18.07
N LEU A 187 2.86 -2.05 -18.61
CA LEU A 187 2.07 -3.04 -17.89
C LEU A 187 2.92 -4.25 -17.46
N ARG A 188 3.76 -4.78 -18.37
CA ARG A 188 4.68 -5.88 -18.07
C ARG A 188 5.65 -5.53 -16.95
N GLU A 189 6.25 -4.34 -17.00
CA GLU A 189 7.19 -3.86 -15.98
C GLU A 189 6.55 -3.82 -14.58
N VAL A 190 5.32 -3.33 -14.47
CA VAL A 190 4.55 -3.38 -13.21
C VAL A 190 4.32 -4.81 -12.74
N HIS A 191 3.99 -5.72 -13.66
CA HIS A 191 3.85 -7.13 -13.35
C HIS A 191 5.13 -7.76 -12.80
N GLU A 192 6.26 -7.49 -13.45
CA GLU A 192 7.57 -7.98 -13.04
C GLU A 192 7.94 -7.47 -11.65
N ILE A 193 7.64 -6.20 -11.34
CA ILE A 193 7.82 -5.60 -10.02
C ILE A 193 6.96 -6.30 -8.96
N ILE A 194 5.68 -6.53 -9.24
CA ILE A 194 4.76 -7.19 -8.29
C ILE A 194 5.20 -8.64 -8.04
N LEU A 195 5.58 -9.37 -9.10
CA LEU A 195 5.96 -10.78 -9.05
C LEU A 195 7.39 -11.00 -8.52
N GLY A 196 8.27 -10.01 -8.67
CA GLY A 196 9.68 -10.11 -8.30
C GLY A 196 10.54 -10.92 -9.28
N HIS A 197 10.08 -11.14 -10.51
CA HIS A 197 10.83 -11.86 -11.54
C HIS A 197 10.47 -11.36 -12.96
N PRO A 198 11.37 -11.49 -13.94
CA PRO A 198 11.08 -11.10 -15.32
C PRO A 198 10.01 -12.00 -15.96
N LEU A 199 9.31 -11.44 -16.93
CA LEU A 199 8.30 -12.08 -17.75
C LEU A 199 8.70 -12.04 -19.23
N ASP A 200 8.45 -13.13 -19.94
CA ASP A 200 8.68 -13.16 -21.39
C ASP A 200 7.73 -12.17 -22.11
N PRO A 201 8.26 -11.21 -22.90
CA PRO A 201 7.44 -10.19 -23.54
C PRO A 201 6.39 -10.75 -24.51
N ALA A 202 6.71 -11.84 -25.24
CA ALA A 202 5.80 -12.42 -26.23
C ALA A 202 4.64 -13.16 -25.54
N ASN A 203 4.94 -13.95 -24.53
CA ASN A 203 3.96 -14.66 -23.70
C ASN A 203 3.06 -13.67 -22.96
N PHE A 204 3.64 -12.64 -22.34
CA PHE A 204 2.89 -11.61 -21.62
C PHE A 204 1.89 -10.91 -22.55
N ARG A 205 2.34 -10.47 -23.73
CA ARG A 205 1.48 -9.86 -24.74
C ARG A 205 0.34 -10.78 -25.15
N ARG A 206 0.62 -12.04 -25.45
CA ARG A 206 -0.41 -13.02 -25.83
C ARG A 206 -1.45 -13.18 -24.71
N GLN A 207 -1.01 -13.33 -23.46
CA GLN A 207 -1.89 -13.52 -22.31
C GLN A 207 -2.77 -12.30 -22.04
N MET A 208 -2.20 -11.08 -22.06
CA MET A 208 -2.94 -9.84 -21.79
C MET A 208 -3.95 -9.49 -22.88
N LEU A 209 -3.67 -9.82 -24.14
CA LEU A 209 -4.65 -9.63 -25.23
C LEU A 209 -5.75 -10.70 -25.19
N ALA A 210 -5.42 -11.92 -24.75
CA ALA A 210 -6.38 -13.00 -24.60
C ALA A 210 -7.35 -12.78 -23.43
N SER A 211 -6.97 -12.02 -22.39
CA SER A 211 -7.83 -11.74 -21.23
C SER A 211 -9.00 -10.81 -21.56
N LYS A 212 -8.99 -10.11 -22.71
CA LYS A 212 -10.03 -9.13 -23.13
C LYS A 212 -10.28 -7.98 -22.14
N THR A 213 -9.43 -7.81 -21.14
CA THR A 213 -9.50 -6.72 -20.15
C THR A 213 -8.78 -5.45 -20.60
N LEU A 214 -8.29 -5.41 -21.85
CA LEU A 214 -7.54 -4.30 -22.42
C LEU A 214 -8.15 -3.85 -23.74
N GLU A 215 -8.32 -2.55 -23.89
CA GLU A 215 -8.79 -1.89 -25.10
C GLU A 215 -7.66 -1.08 -25.73
N GLU A 216 -7.40 -1.27 -27.03
CA GLU A 216 -6.42 -0.47 -27.76
C GLU A 216 -6.99 0.94 -28.03
N THR A 217 -6.28 1.98 -27.60
CA THR A 217 -6.76 3.38 -27.65
C THR A 217 -6.65 4.03 -29.04
N GLY A 218 -5.95 3.39 -29.99
CA GLY A 218 -5.60 3.99 -31.28
C GLY A 218 -4.47 5.03 -31.21
N HIS A 219 -4.08 5.46 -30.01
CA HIS A 219 -2.93 6.33 -29.79
C HIS A 219 -1.62 5.53 -29.75
N SER A 220 -0.50 6.24 -29.86
CA SER A 220 0.82 5.68 -29.61
C SER A 220 1.67 6.71 -28.87
N LEU A 221 2.62 6.23 -28.06
CA LEU A 221 3.52 7.13 -27.33
C LEU A 221 4.25 8.07 -28.29
N ALA A 222 4.03 9.37 -28.13
CA ALA A 222 4.71 10.40 -28.90
C ALA A 222 6.18 10.53 -28.48
N GLY A 223 7.07 10.86 -29.44
CA GLY A 223 8.46 11.25 -29.13
C GLY A 223 9.50 10.14 -29.02
N VAL A 224 9.19 8.89 -29.37
CA VAL A 224 10.18 7.80 -29.42
C VAL A 224 10.85 7.66 -30.79
N LYS A 225 12.17 7.43 -30.80
CA LYS A 225 13.04 7.30 -32.00
C LYS A 225 12.75 6.05 -32.86
N HIS A 226 11.94 5.13 -32.35
CA HIS A 226 11.53 3.88 -33.00
C HIS A 226 10.01 3.80 -33.13
N ARG A 227 9.50 2.74 -33.78
CA ARG A 227 8.06 2.51 -33.99
C ARG A 227 7.29 2.78 -32.69
N PRO A 228 6.40 3.80 -32.66
CA PRO A 228 5.69 4.18 -31.45
C PRO A 228 4.93 2.99 -30.86
N ALA A 229 5.10 2.78 -29.55
CA ALA A 229 4.37 1.73 -28.86
C ALA A 229 2.89 2.12 -28.75
N LYS A 230 2.01 1.20 -29.15
CA LYS A 230 0.56 1.35 -29.02
C LYS A 230 0.17 1.45 -27.54
N THR A 231 -0.80 2.31 -27.25
CA THR A 231 -1.34 2.50 -25.90
C THR A 231 -2.69 1.80 -25.74
N TYR A 232 -2.93 1.34 -24.53
CA TYR A 232 -4.07 0.57 -24.10
C TYR A 232 -4.70 1.21 -22.87
N ARG A 233 -5.98 0.93 -22.64
CA ARG A 233 -6.72 1.26 -21.43
C ARG A 233 -7.28 -0.02 -20.82
N TYR A 234 -7.33 -0.09 -19.50
CA TYR A 234 -8.00 -1.19 -18.82
C TYR A 234 -9.52 -1.06 -18.98
N ARG A 235 -10.17 -2.14 -19.41
CA ARG A 235 -11.62 -2.29 -19.43
C ARG A 235 -11.99 -3.43 -18.50
N PRO A 236 -12.70 -3.17 -17.39
CA PRO A 236 -13.21 -4.27 -16.57
C PRO A 236 -14.12 -5.16 -17.41
N GLU A 237 -14.07 -6.47 -17.19
CA GLU A 237 -15.07 -7.40 -17.74
C GLU A 237 -16.44 -6.94 -17.22
N GLU A 238 -17.42 -6.80 -18.10
CA GLU A 238 -18.81 -6.63 -17.68
C GLU A 238 -19.26 -7.99 -17.12
N ASP A 239 -19.60 -8.04 -15.83
CA ASP A 239 -20.19 -9.21 -15.16
C ASP A 239 -21.52 -9.62 -15.82
#